data_AF-A0A946VCT7-F1
#
_entry.id   AF-A0A946VCT7-F1
#
_cell.length_a   1.000
_cell.length_b   1.000
_cell.length_c   1.000
_cell.angle_alpha   90.00
_cell.angle_beta   90.00
_cell.angle_gamma   90.00
#
_symmetry.space_group_name_H-M   'P 1'
#
loop_
_entity.id
_entity.type
_entity.pdbx_description
1 polymer ?
#
loop_
_entity_poly.entity_id
_entity_poly.type
_entity_poly.pdbx_seq_one_letter_code
_entity_poly.pdbx_strand_id
1 'polypeptide(L)'
;MTLYTKLAVTLFVLLVLFGLFIVHMMRAGNEMYQQEVAQKLNADLAAYIVKEQPLISGDTVNRDALEHLFHMLMVVNPSIELYLLDPNGKIIDHAAPAERIKRSQVDLQPIQQFLSGDAMFPLSGDDPRDMQNIKVFSAARIPATGPLQGYLYIILGGEHYAGMVELLRDSYIFRSSSQVLLAAL
;
A
#
# COMPACT_ATOMS: atom_id res chain seq x y z
N MET A 1 -41.99 -12.00 -32.73
CA MET A 1 -40.80 -12.63 -32.11
C MET A 1 -41.17 -14.03 -31.67
N THR A 2 -40.46 -15.06 -32.16
CA THR A 2 -40.72 -16.44 -31.78
C THR A 2 -40.30 -16.67 -30.32
N LEU A 3 -40.89 -17.67 -29.66
CA LEU A 3 -40.61 -18.01 -28.25
C LEU A 3 -39.10 -18.27 -28.03
N TYR A 4 -38.45 -18.88 -29.02
CA TYR A 4 -37.02 -19.16 -29.04
C TYR A 4 -36.16 -17.89 -28.98
N THR A 5 -36.51 -16.84 -29.73
CA THR A 5 -35.77 -15.57 -29.68
C THR A 5 -35.86 -14.91 -28.31
N LYS A 6 -37.04 -14.96 -27.66
CA LYS A 6 -37.19 -14.42 -26.30
C LYS A 6 -36.33 -15.18 -25.30
N LEU A 7 -36.32 -16.52 -25.37
CA LEU A 7 -35.50 -17.35 -24.50
C LEU A 7 -34.00 -17.11 -24.71
N ALA A 8 -33.56 -17.01 -25.96
CA ALA A 8 -32.16 -16.75 -26.31
C ALA A 8 -31.69 -15.37 -25.82
N VAL A 9 -32.50 -14.32 -26.00
CA VAL A 9 -32.17 -12.96 -25.51
C VAL A 9 -32.12 -12.94 -23.98
N THR A 10 -33.09 -13.55 -23.30
CA THR A 10 -33.08 -13.63 -21.82
C THR A 10 -31.84 -14.35 -21.32
N LEU A 11 -31.46 -15.48 -21.94
CA LEU A 11 -30.24 -16.22 -21.57
C LEU A 11 -28.98 -15.39 -21.83
N PHE A 12 -28.91 -14.70 -22.97
CA PHE A 12 -27.78 -13.84 -23.32
C PHE A 12 -27.60 -12.70 -22.30
N VAL A 13 -28.68 -11.99 -21.96
CA VAL A 13 -28.65 -10.93 -20.94
C VAL A 13 -28.22 -11.48 -19.58
N LEU A 14 -28.72 -12.64 -19.20
CA LEU A 14 -28.33 -13.30 -17.95
C LEU A 14 -26.82 -13.63 -17.93
N LEU A 15 -26.28 -14.14 -19.03
CA LEU A 15 -24.87 -14.48 -19.16
C LEU A 15 -23.97 -13.24 -19.08
N VAL A 16 -24.35 -12.14 -19.73
CA VAL A 16 -23.63 -10.86 -19.65
C VAL A 16 -23.62 -10.32 -18.22
N LEU A 17 -24.77 -10.31 -17.54
CA LEU A 17 -24.87 -9.85 -16.15
C LEU A 17 -24.00 -10.71 -15.21
N PHE A 18 -23.99 -12.03 -15.41
CA PHE A 18 -23.16 -12.93 -14.62
C PHE A 18 -21.66 -12.70 -14.88
N GLY A 19 -21.26 -12.47 -16.13
CA GLY A 19 -19.88 -12.11 -16.48
C GLY A 19 -19.44 -10.81 -15.81
N LEU A 20 -20.28 -9.77 -15.85
CA LEU A 20 -20.01 -8.49 -15.18
C LEU A 20 -19.87 -8.67 -13.66
N PHE A 21 -20.73 -9.50 -13.06
CA PHE A 21 -20.68 -9.82 -11.63
C PHE A 21 -19.37 -10.52 -11.25
N ILE A 22 -18.93 -11.52 -12.02
CA ILE A 22 -17.64 -12.21 -11.80
C ILE A 22 -16.47 -11.23 -11.90
N VAL A 23 -16.44 -10.39 -12.95
CA VAL A 23 -15.37 -9.41 -13.14
C VAL A 23 -15.31 -8.43 -11.96
N HIS A 24 -16.47 -7.99 -11.46
CA HIS A 24 -16.55 -7.12 -10.30
C HIS A 24 -15.99 -7.79 -9.03
N MET A 25 -16.42 -9.03 -8.74
CA MET A 25 -15.93 -9.81 -7.60
C MET A 25 -14.41 -10.05 -7.67
N MET A 26 -13.91 -10.39 -8.86
CA MET A 26 -12.49 -10.69 -9.06
C MET A 26 -11.60 -9.47 -8.85
N ARG A 27 -12.05 -8.27 -9.24
CA ARG A 27 -11.32 -7.02 -8.98
C ARG A 27 -11.15 -6.76 -7.48
N ALA A 28 -12.22 -6.91 -6.70
CA ALA A 28 -12.17 -6.68 -5.25
C ALA A 28 -11.24 -7.68 -4.54
N GLY A 29 -11.29 -8.97 -4.90
CA GLY A 29 -10.42 -9.98 -4.30
C GLY A 29 -8.94 -9.81 -4.65
N ASN A 30 -8.63 -9.35 -5.85
CA ASN A 30 -7.25 -9.21 -6.30
C ASN A 30 -6.51 -8.08 -5.55
N GLU A 31 -7.15 -6.95 -5.26
CA GLU A 31 -6.50 -5.82 -4.56
C GLU A 31 -6.04 -6.21 -3.14
N MET A 32 -6.91 -6.88 -2.38
CA MET A 32 -6.58 -7.36 -1.04
C MET A 32 -5.46 -8.40 -1.06
N TYR A 33 -5.49 -9.32 -2.03
CA TYR A 33 -4.43 -10.32 -2.21
C TYR A 33 -3.08 -9.67 -2.54
N GLN A 34 -3.06 -8.67 -3.43
CA GLN A 34 -1.83 -7.95 -3.76
C GLN A 34 -1.25 -7.21 -2.55
N GLN A 35 -2.10 -6.56 -1.75
CA GLN A 35 -1.69 -5.89 -0.51
C GLN A 35 -1.10 -6.87 0.51
N GLU A 36 -1.73 -8.03 0.68
CA GLU A 36 -1.24 -9.08 1.58
C GLU A 36 0.13 -9.61 1.14
N VAL A 37 0.29 -9.92 -0.15
CA VAL A 37 1.58 -10.37 -0.71
C VAL A 37 2.65 -9.30 -0.56
N ALA A 38 2.33 -8.04 -0.90
CA ALA A 38 3.27 -6.93 -0.75
C ALA A 38 3.70 -6.74 0.70
N GLN A 39 2.76 -6.82 1.66
CA GLN A 39 3.08 -6.69 3.07
C GLN A 39 3.91 -7.86 3.58
N LYS A 40 3.57 -9.11 3.21
CA LYS A 40 4.35 -10.30 3.60
C LYS A 40 5.78 -10.25 3.09
N LEU A 41 5.97 -9.85 1.83
CA LEU A 41 7.30 -9.77 1.22
C LEU A 41 8.19 -8.69 1.83
N ASN A 42 7.59 -7.62 2.35
CA ASN A 42 8.31 -6.47 2.88
C ASN A 42 8.12 -6.30 4.40
N ALA A 43 7.58 -7.30 5.10
CA ALA A 43 7.24 -7.19 6.52
C ALA A 43 8.47 -6.82 7.36
N ASP A 44 9.60 -7.46 7.07
CA ASP A 44 10.85 -7.29 7.79
C ASP A 44 11.67 -6.08 7.33
N LEU A 45 11.23 -5.34 6.30
CA LEU A 45 12.02 -4.27 5.67
C LEU A 45 12.45 -3.21 6.69
N ALA A 46 11.52 -2.73 7.51
CA ALA A 46 11.82 -1.76 8.55
C ALA A 46 12.83 -2.32 9.56
N ALA A 47 12.71 -3.59 9.94
CA ALA A 47 13.60 -4.24 10.90
C ALA A 47 15.03 -4.37 10.34
N TYR A 48 15.17 -4.73 9.07
CA TYR A 48 16.47 -4.77 8.39
C TYR A 48 17.15 -3.40 8.35
N ILE A 49 16.40 -2.34 8.02
CA ILE A 49 16.97 -0.98 7.95
C ILE A 49 17.47 -0.52 9.32
N VAL A 50 16.67 -0.72 10.38
CA VAL A 50 17.07 -0.32 11.74
C VAL A 50 18.29 -1.09 12.24
N LYS A 51 18.48 -2.35 11.80
CA LYS A 51 19.62 -3.18 12.19
C LYS A 51 20.91 -2.76 11.49
N GLU A 52 20.83 -2.41 10.21
CA GLU A 52 22.01 -2.10 9.37
C GLU A 52 22.48 -0.65 9.51
N GLN A 53 21.59 0.29 9.85
CA GLN A 53 21.94 1.70 10.00
C GLN A 53 21.48 2.30 11.33
N PRO A 54 22.37 3.01 12.06
CA PRO A 54 21.99 3.75 13.25
C PRO A 54 21.21 5.01 12.87
N LEU A 55 19.89 4.87 12.72
CA LEU A 55 18.97 5.97 12.36
C LEU A 55 18.88 7.05 13.45
N ILE A 56 19.00 6.64 14.72
CA ILE A 56 19.03 7.53 15.87
C ILE A 56 20.32 7.23 16.64
N SER A 57 21.11 8.28 16.88
CA SER A 57 22.32 8.23 17.70
C SER A 57 22.13 9.15 18.90
N GLY A 58 21.88 8.57 20.08
CA GLY A 58 21.53 9.33 21.27
C GLY A 58 20.13 9.93 21.18
N ASP A 59 20.03 11.26 21.20
CA ASP A 59 18.78 12.03 21.10
C ASP A 59 18.66 12.77 19.75
N THR A 60 19.60 12.54 18.83
CA THR A 60 19.65 13.18 17.52
C THR A 60 19.44 12.18 16.39
N VAL A 61 18.53 12.52 15.48
CA VAL A 61 18.32 11.79 14.23
C VAL A 61 19.57 11.91 13.36
N ASN A 62 20.09 10.77 12.89
CA ASN A 62 21.19 10.76 11.94
C ASN A 62 20.64 11.08 10.54
N ARG A 63 20.48 12.38 10.28
CA ARG A 63 19.89 12.88 9.03
C ARG A 63 20.66 12.46 7.80
N ASP A 64 21.99 12.39 7.85
CA ASP A 64 22.80 11.99 6.69
C ASP A 64 22.55 10.52 6.31
N ALA A 65 22.52 9.62 7.30
CA ALA A 65 22.19 8.21 7.07
C ALA A 65 20.76 8.05 6.56
N LEU A 66 19.83 8.80 7.15
CA LEU A 66 18.42 8.79 6.79
C LEU A 66 18.20 9.31 5.36
N GLU A 67 18.81 10.43 4.99
CA GLU A 67 18.74 11.03 3.65
C GLU A 67 19.36 10.13 2.59
N HIS A 68 20.49 9.48 2.90
CA HIS A 68 21.10 8.52 1.99
C HIS A 68 20.21 7.28 1.77
N LEU A 69 19.61 6.74 2.83
CA LEU A 69 18.61 5.66 2.73
C LEU A 69 17.41 6.09 1.90
N PHE A 70 16.91 7.31 2.12
CA PHE A 70 15.78 7.85 1.37
C PHE A 70 16.09 7.93 -0.11
N HIS A 71 17.22 8.51 -0.49
CA HIS A 71 17.64 8.62 -1.88
C HIS A 71 17.75 7.23 -2.53
N MET A 72 18.41 6.29 -1.87
CA MET A 72 18.59 4.93 -2.39
C MET A 72 17.25 4.23 -2.60
N LEU A 73 16.34 4.30 -1.63
CA LEU A 73 15.05 3.64 -1.71
C LEU A 73 14.12 4.28 -2.75
N MET A 74 14.18 5.61 -2.94
CA MET A 74 13.43 6.27 -4.02
C MET A 74 13.85 5.78 -5.41
N VAL A 75 15.14 5.48 -5.61
CA VAL A 75 15.66 4.95 -6.89
C VAL A 75 15.31 3.47 -7.06
N VAL A 76 15.44 2.67 -5.99
CA VAL A 76 15.24 1.21 -6.06
C VAL A 76 13.76 0.84 -6.07
N ASN A 77 12.95 1.46 -5.23
CA ASN A 77 11.52 1.19 -5.13
C ASN A 77 10.74 2.47 -4.76
N PRO A 78 10.30 3.27 -5.75
CA PRO A 78 9.57 4.52 -5.52
C PRO A 78 8.18 4.32 -4.90
N SER A 79 7.73 3.07 -4.75
CA SER A 79 6.47 2.73 -4.06
C SER A 79 6.64 2.65 -2.54
N ILE A 80 7.84 2.89 -2.01
CA ILE A 80 8.14 2.85 -0.58
C ILE A 80 8.24 4.28 -0.04
N GLU A 81 7.59 4.53 1.08
CA GLU A 81 7.66 5.81 1.77
C GLU A 81 8.05 5.60 3.21
N LEU A 82 9.09 6.30 3.67
CA LEU A 82 9.66 6.13 4.99
C LEU A 82 9.33 7.33 5.88
N TYR A 83 8.97 7.00 7.12
CA TYR A 83 8.60 7.94 8.17
C TYR A 83 9.32 7.53 9.45
N LEU A 84 9.96 8.49 10.10
CA LEU A 84 10.53 8.34 11.42
C LEU A 84 9.52 8.86 12.43
N LEU A 85 9.16 8.02 13.39
CA LEU A 85 8.20 8.33 14.43
C LEU A 85 8.87 8.42 15.80
N ASP A 86 8.40 9.32 16.64
CA ASP A 86 8.71 9.31 18.08
C ASP A 86 7.98 8.15 18.80
N PRO A 87 8.23 7.92 20.10
CA PRO A 87 7.56 6.85 20.86
C PRO A 87 6.03 6.99 20.96
N ASN A 88 5.49 8.18 20.67
CA ASN A 88 4.06 8.48 20.69
C ASN A 88 3.41 8.44 19.30
N GLY A 89 4.16 8.09 18.25
CA GLY A 89 3.68 8.01 16.87
C GLY A 89 3.70 9.33 16.12
N LYS A 90 4.31 10.39 16.68
CA LYS A 90 4.46 11.68 15.98
C LYS A 90 5.53 11.54 14.91
N ILE A 91 5.25 12.06 13.72
CA ILE A 91 6.20 12.07 12.61
C ILE A 91 7.27 13.14 12.89
N ILE A 92 8.52 12.70 13.06
CA ILE A 92 9.67 13.57 13.33
C ILE A 92 10.53 13.81 12.10
N ASP A 93 10.56 12.86 11.15
CA ASP A 93 11.30 12.98 9.89
C ASP A 93 10.67 12.09 8.81
N HIS A 94 10.90 12.38 7.52
CA HIS A 94 10.29 11.63 6.41
C HIS A 94 11.02 11.79 5.07
N ALA A 95 10.91 10.78 4.20
CA ALA A 95 11.52 10.76 2.85
C ALA A 95 10.74 11.52 1.78
N ALA A 96 9.52 11.93 2.10
CA ALA A 96 8.64 12.61 1.14
C ALA A 96 9.05 14.09 0.94
N PRO A 97 8.77 14.68 -0.23
CA PRO A 97 8.71 16.14 -0.32
C PRO A 97 7.73 16.67 0.73
N ALA A 98 8.18 17.60 1.58
CA ALA A 98 7.44 18.07 2.78
C ALA A 98 6.02 18.57 2.47
N GLU A 99 5.77 19.01 1.24
CA GLU A 99 4.48 19.51 0.76
C GLU A 99 3.37 18.43 0.68
N ARG A 100 3.69 17.15 0.88
CA ARG A 100 2.74 16.04 0.75
C ARG A 100 2.25 15.43 2.06
N ILE A 101 2.83 15.78 3.21
CA ILE A 101 2.43 15.21 4.50
C ILE A 101 1.23 15.97 5.07
N LYS A 102 0.13 15.26 5.34
CA LYS A 102 -1.10 15.85 5.88
C LYS A 102 -1.32 15.52 7.35
N ARG A 103 -0.86 14.35 7.81
CA ARG A 103 -0.92 13.91 9.21
C ARG A 103 0.39 14.21 9.93
N SER A 104 0.32 14.73 11.15
CA SER A 104 1.49 14.93 12.02
C SER A 104 1.78 13.73 12.93
N GLN A 105 0.85 12.80 13.03
CA GLN A 105 0.88 11.64 13.93
C GLN A 105 0.11 10.50 13.29
N VAL A 106 0.52 9.27 13.58
CA VAL A 106 -0.16 8.03 13.18
C VAL A 106 -0.60 7.25 14.41
N ASP A 107 -1.67 6.46 14.28
CA ASP A 107 -2.08 5.53 15.32
C ASP A 107 -1.02 4.43 15.54
N LEU A 108 -0.64 4.24 16.80
CA LEU A 108 0.31 3.21 17.19
C LEU A 108 -0.35 1.83 17.34
N GLN A 109 -1.67 1.72 17.44
CA GLN A 109 -2.35 0.44 17.65
C GLN A 109 -2.04 -0.58 16.53
N PRO A 110 -2.12 -0.23 15.23
CA PRO A 110 -1.70 -1.14 14.17
C PRO A 110 -0.21 -1.46 14.23
N ILE A 111 0.64 -0.49 14.57
CA ILE A 111 2.10 -0.69 14.65
C ILE A 111 2.43 -1.68 15.77
N GLN A 112 1.81 -1.54 16.94
CA GLN A 112 2.01 -2.46 18.07
C GLN A 112 1.52 -3.87 17.73
N GLN A 113 0.38 -3.98 17.04
CA GLN A 113 -0.13 -5.27 16.57
C GLN A 113 0.81 -5.92 15.54
N PHE A 114 1.38 -5.13 14.63
CA PHE A 114 2.37 -5.60 13.67
C PHE A 114 3.62 -6.14 14.39
N LEU A 115 4.12 -5.38 15.37
CA LEU A 115 5.34 -5.71 16.11
C LEU A 115 5.16 -6.89 17.09
N SER A 116 3.93 -7.28 17.43
CA SER A 116 3.68 -8.47 18.26
C SER A 116 3.97 -9.77 17.52
N GLY A 117 4.02 -9.75 16.19
CA GLY A 117 4.24 -10.93 15.34
C GLY A 117 2.98 -11.77 15.08
N ASP A 118 1.85 -11.44 15.72
CA ASP A 118 0.59 -12.18 15.62
C ASP A 118 -0.44 -11.51 14.67
N ALA A 119 0.00 -10.51 13.91
CA ALA A 119 -0.86 -9.80 12.98
C ALA A 119 -1.33 -10.71 11.83
N MET A 120 -2.64 -10.71 11.57
CA MET A 120 -3.18 -11.24 10.31
C MET A 120 -3.00 -10.19 9.21
N PHE A 121 -2.39 -10.58 8.10
CA PHE A 121 -2.25 -9.73 6.94
C PHE A 121 -3.45 -9.85 5.98
N PRO A 122 -3.78 -8.78 5.25
CA PRO A 122 -3.15 -7.46 5.28
C PRO A 122 -3.56 -6.65 6.52
N LEU A 123 -2.57 -6.06 7.20
CA LEU A 123 -2.75 -5.12 8.31
C LEU A 123 -2.47 -3.71 7.81
N SER A 124 -3.46 -2.83 7.88
CA SER A 124 -3.35 -1.45 7.41
C SER A 124 -3.21 -0.47 8.57
N GLY A 125 -2.50 0.63 8.32
CA GLY A 125 -2.34 1.74 9.27
C GLY A 125 -2.49 3.09 8.56
N ASP A 126 -2.44 4.17 9.33
CA ASP A 126 -2.62 5.53 8.80
C ASP A 126 -1.59 5.88 7.72
N ASP A 127 -2.08 6.30 6.55
CA ASP A 127 -1.26 6.98 5.54
C ASP A 127 -0.93 8.43 5.97
N PRO A 128 0.34 8.80 6.17
CA PRO A 128 0.70 10.17 6.52
C PRO A 128 0.32 11.26 5.51
N ARG A 129 0.08 10.89 4.24
CA ARG A 129 -0.24 11.80 3.13
C ARG A 129 -1.73 11.99 2.89
N ASP A 130 -2.58 11.22 3.56
CA ASP A 130 -4.03 11.28 3.40
C ASP A 130 -4.73 11.14 4.75
N MET A 131 -5.59 12.10 5.10
CA MET A 131 -6.30 12.12 6.38
C MET A 131 -7.37 11.02 6.53
N GLN A 132 -7.78 10.37 5.44
CA GLN A 132 -8.86 9.38 5.43
C GLN A 132 -8.42 8.00 4.96
N ASN A 133 -7.22 7.88 4.38
CA ASN A 133 -6.75 6.62 3.83
C ASN A 133 -5.90 5.82 4.81
N ILE A 134 -5.92 4.50 4.64
CA ILE A 134 -5.10 3.53 5.34
C ILE A 134 -4.36 2.67 4.31
N LYS A 135 -3.12 2.31 4.61
CA LYS A 135 -2.26 1.53 3.70
C LYS A 135 -1.54 0.43 4.47
N VAL A 136 -1.19 -0.64 3.76
CA VAL A 136 -0.31 -1.68 4.31
C VAL A 136 1.08 -1.11 4.55
N PHE A 137 1.72 -1.59 5.61
CA PHE A 137 2.97 -1.03 6.09
C PHE A 137 3.93 -2.10 6.64
N SER A 138 5.19 -1.71 6.81
CA SER A 138 6.19 -2.38 7.62
C SER A 138 6.63 -1.43 8.73
N ALA A 139 6.84 -1.96 9.93
CA ALA A 139 7.27 -1.16 11.07
C ALA A 139 8.35 -1.85 11.89
N ALA A 140 9.24 -1.07 12.48
CA ALA A 140 10.27 -1.55 13.40
C ALA A 140 10.49 -0.56 14.53
N ARG A 141 10.80 -1.08 15.72
CA ARG A 141 11.21 -0.26 16.87
C ARG A 141 12.65 0.24 16.70
N ILE A 142 12.92 1.45 17.18
CA ILE A 142 14.25 2.05 17.20
C ILE A 142 14.64 2.36 18.65
N PRO A 143 15.86 2.02 19.10
CA PRO A 143 16.72 0.97 18.54
C PRO A 143 16.04 -0.41 18.57
N ALA A 144 16.56 -1.36 17.78
CA ALA A 144 16.05 -2.73 17.74
C ALA A 144 16.01 -3.39 19.14
N THR A 145 17.02 -3.10 19.97
CA THR A 145 17.14 -3.59 21.36
C THR A 145 17.40 -2.42 22.32
N GLY A 146 16.93 -2.53 23.56
CA GLY A 146 17.07 -1.48 24.58
C GLY A 146 15.84 -0.56 24.72
N PRO A 147 15.99 0.65 25.29
CA PRO A 147 14.87 1.58 25.52
C PRO A 147 14.32 2.10 24.19
N LEU A 148 12.99 2.17 24.08
CA LEU A 148 12.32 2.68 22.88
C LEU A 148 12.60 4.18 22.70
N GLN A 149 13.17 4.54 21.56
CA GLN A 149 13.39 5.92 21.12
C GLN A 149 12.40 6.34 20.03
N GLY A 150 11.80 5.39 19.32
CA GLY A 150 10.83 5.67 18.28
C GLY A 150 10.55 4.46 17.40
N TYR A 151 9.94 4.71 16.24
CA TYR A 151 9.64 3.68 15.26
C TYR A 151 10.07 4.12 13.86
N LEU A 152 10.56 3.17 13.07
CA LEU A 152 10.62 3.32 11.62
C LEU A 152 9.29 2.80 11.07
N TYR A 153 8.56 3.66 10.37
CA TYR A 153 7.28 3.35 9.77
C TYR A 153 7.37 3.49 8.26
N ILE A 154 7.04 2.42 7.53
CA ILE A 154 7.23 2.34 6.08
C ILE A 154 5.91 1.98 5.42
N ILE A 155 5.40 2.87 4.57
CA ILE A 155 4.23 2.59 3.74
C ILE A 155 4.65 1.77 2.52
N LEU A 156 3.93 0.67 2.27
CA LEU A 156 4.16 -0.27 1.18
C LEU A 156 3.07 -0.04 0.11
N GLY A 157 3.39 0.65 -0.97
CA GLY A 157 2.42 0.99 -2.02
C GLY A 157 2.09 2.48 -2.10
N GLY A 158 3.11 3.33 -2.12
CA GLY A 158 3.02 4.77 -2.34
C GLY A 158 2.44 5.15 -3.70
N GLU A 159 2.03 6.42 -3.80
CA GLU A 159 1.22 7.00 -4.90
C GLU A 159 1.81 6.82 -6.31
N HIS A 160 3.13 6.66 -6.47
CA HIS A 160 3.71 6.50 -7.80
C HIS A 160 3.24 5.22 -8.51
N TYR A 161 2.96 4.17 -7.74
CA TYR A 161 2.31 2.98 -8.28
C TYR A 161 0.83 3.24 -8.57
N ALA A 162 0.10 3.92 -7.67
CA ALA A 162 -1.31 4.25 -7.88
C ALA A 162 -1.54 5.10 -9.14
N GLY A 163 -0.76 6.16 -9.35
CA GLY A 163 -0.87 7.02 -10.53
C GLY A 163 -0.50 6.33 -11.84
N MET A 164 0.53 5.46 -11.86
CA MET A 164 0.84 4.65 -13.04
C MET A 164 -0.22 3.58 -13.32
N VAL A 165 -0.73 2.93 -12.28
CA VAL A 165 -1.79 1.92 -12.40
C VAL A 165 -3.12 2.54 -12.84
N GLU A 166 -3.45 3.75 -12.40
CA GLU A 166 -4.66 4.46 -12.79
C GLU A 166 -4.62 4.90 -14.26
N LEU A 167 -3.50 5.48 -14.69
CA LEU A 167 -3.26 5.80 -16.11
C LEU A 167 -3.27 4.54 -17.00
N LEU A 168 -2.72 3.43 -16.53
CA LEU A 168 -2.76 2.16 -17.25
C LEU A 168 -4.16 1.52 -17.23
N ARG A 169 -4.90 1.58 -16.12
CA ARG A 169 -6.29 1.10 -16.00
C ARG A 169 -7.20 1.77 -17.02
N ASP A 170 -7.11 3.10 -17.15
CA ASP A 170 -7.91 3.85 -18.13
C ASP A 170 -7.63 3.39 -19.55
N SER A 171 -6.37 3.16 -19.90
CA SER A 171 -5.98 2.68 -21.23
C SER A 171 -6.40 1.23 -21.52
N TYR A 172 -6.27 0.34 -20.53
CA TYR A 172 -6.57 -1.08 -20.68
C TYR A 172 -8.07 -1.36 -20.69
N ILE A 173 -8.85 -0.68 -19.84
CA ILE A 173 -10.30 -0.82 -19.78
C ILE A 173 -10.93 -0.33 -21.09
N PHE A 174 -10.42 0.76 -21.67
CA PHE A 174 -10.88 1.26 -22.96
C PHE A 174 -10.57 0.29 -24.12
N ARG A 175 -9.41 -0.39 -24.08
CA ARG A 175 -9.04 -1.38 -25.10
C ARG A 175 -9.79 -2.70 -24.96
N SER A 176 -9.97 -3.22 -23.74
CA SER A 176 -10.69 -4.48 -23.50
C SER A 176 -12.20 -4.36 -23.73
N SER A 177 -12.81 -3.20 -23.46
CA SER A 177 -14.24 -2.98 -23.76
C SER A 177 -14.55 -3.04 -25.26
N SER A 178 -13.62 -2.59 -26.11
CA SER A 178 -13.75 -2.73 -27.57
C SER A 178 -13.75 -4.19 -28.06
N GLN A 179 -13.03 -5.09 -27.38
CA GLN A 179 -12.95 -6.51 -27.74
C GLN A 179 -14.16 -7.33 -27.26
N VAL A 180 -14.73 -6.98 -26.10
CA VAL A 180 -15.96 -7.61 -25.59
C VAL A 180 -17.15 -7.26 -26.49
N LEU A 181 -17.21 -6.04 -27.02
CA LEU A 181 -18.25 -5.63 -27.98
C LEU A 181 -18.12 -6.35 -29.33
N LEU A 182 -16.89 -6.63 -29.79
CA LEU A 182 -16.65 -7.36 -31.04
C LEU A 182 -16.87 -8.88 -30.91
N ALA A 183 -16.66 -9.47 -29.74
CA ALA A 183 -16.93 -10.89 -29.50
C ALA A 183 -18.43 -11.18 -29.26
N ALA A 184 -19.22 -10.14 -28.97
CA ALA A 184 -20.66 -10.21 -28.77
C ALA A 184 -21.48 -9.96 -30.05
N LEU A 185 -20.82 -9.65 -31.17
CA LEU A 185 -21.40 -9.37 -32.49
C LEU A 185 -21.17 -10.54 -33.44
#